data_AF-A0A958HLR6-F1
#
_entry.id   AF-A0A958HLR6-F1
#
_cell.length_a   1.000
_cell.length_b   1.000
_cell.length_c   1.000
_cell.angle_alpha   90.00
_cell.angle_beta   90.00
_cell.angle_gamma   90.00
#
_symmetry.space_group_name_H-M   'P 1'
#
loop_
_entity.id
_entity.type
_entity.pdbx_description
1 polymer ?
#
loop_
_entity_poly.entity_id
_entity_poly.type
_entity_poly.pdbx_seq_one_letter_code
_entity_poly.pdbx_strand_id
1 'polypeptide(L)'
;MRVILASPEAKVWSERKHIPLGLGYLAATLRQGGHDPFIFDAAIEDVPVEYYIEQAEAEGRPYSLIGITATTPLIGDAWDMAKVAKRYDMITVLGGPHLTIMPRESLEPQHWYVDYVFKGEAEYTFLELVNTIEAGRPVELLPGMHMRGPDGEIISDYSSPMIEDLDSLPFPAHDLFKIDKYTNLQPLTDGLDPHARSFTILTSRGCPYKCTFCSKPVTGDTWRGRSVENVVAEWRWLVKDLGATEIGVTDDIWNLKLPRAKELMRRLIEEGLNTVPWV
;
A
#
# COMPACT_ATOMS: atom_id res chain seq x y z
N MET A 1 13.81 2.72 -12.46
CA MET A 1 14.40 1.78 -11.48
C MET A 1 13.45 0.62 -11.25
N ARG A 2 13.92 -0.60 -10.99
CA ARG A 2 13.05 -1.74 -10.62
C ARG A 2 12.89 -1.81 -9.11
N VAL A 3 11.66 -1.91 -8.64
CA VAL A 3 11.31 -1.85 -7.21
C VAL A 3 10.40 -3.01 -6.83
N ILE A 4 10.69 -3.71 -5.74
CA ILE A 4 9.74 -4.65 -5.14
C ILE A 4 8.92 -3.91 -4.08
N LEU A 5 7.60 -4.05 -4.12
CA LEU A 5 6.67 -3.60 -3.10
C LEU A 5 6.07 -4.83 -2.42
N ALA A 6 6.41 -5.04 -1.15
CA ALA A 6 6.21 -6.33 -0.50
C ALA A 6 5.28 -6.27 0.71
N SER A 7 4.45 -7.31 0.85
CA SER A 7 3.66 -7.61 2.04
C SER A 7 4.11 -8.96 2.62
N PRO A 8 4.54 -9.04 3.89
CA PRO A 8 4.79 -10.30 4.57
C PRO A 8 3.51 -11.10 4.79
N GLU A 9 3.65 -12.41 5.00
CA GLU A 9 2.52 -13.31 5.24
C GLU A 9 2.10 -13.23 6.70
N ALA A 10 0.80 -13.02 6.94
CA ALA A 10 0.24 -13.12 8.28
C ALA A 10 0.09 -14.57 8.71
N LYS A 11 0.97 -15.01 9.62
CA LYS A 11 0.85 -16.32 10.29
C LYS A 11 -0.17 -16.33 11.43
N VAL A 12 -0.82 -15.19 11.67
CA VAL A 12 -1.70 -14.98 12.81
C VAL A 12 -3.01 -14.34 12.34
N TRP A 13 -4.13 -14.80 12.93
CA TRP A 13 -5.48 -14.20 12.89
C TRP A 13 -6.40 -14.43 11.68
N SER A 14 -5.95 -14.91 10.53
CA SER A 14 -6.88 -15.26 9.43
C SER A 14 -6.17 -15.97 8.28
N GLU A 15 -6.80 -16.95 7.63
CA GLU A 15 -6.37 -17.47 6.32
C GLU A 15 -6.77 -16.54 5.17
N ARG A 16 -7.48 -15.44 5.45
CA ARG A 16 -7.90 -14.46 4.45
C ARG A 16 -6.73 -13.71 3.86
N LYS A 17 -6.76 -13.61 2.54
CA LYS A 17 -5.77 -12.93 1.72
C LYS A 17 -6.45 -11.70 1.15
N HIS A 18 -6.20 -10.54 1.76
CA HIS A 18 -6.72 -9.26 1.31
C HIS A 18 -5.66 -8.47 0.56
N ILE A 19 -6.08 -7.75 -0.48
CA ILE A 19 -5.19 -6.89 -1.24
C ILE A 19 -4.57 -5.84 -0.32
N PRO A 20 -3.22 -5.73 -0.24
CA PRO A 20 -2.56 -4.64 0.45
C PRO A 20 -2.64 -3.36 -0.41
N LEU A 21 -3.83 -2.73 -0.45
CA LEU A 21 -4.19 -1.66 -1.38
C LEU A 21 -3.19 -0.49 -1.40
N GLY A 22 -2.57 -0.17 -0.25
CA GLY A 22 -1.51 0.83 -0.16
C GLY A 22 -0.33 0.56 -1.10
N LEU A 23 0.06 -0.71 -1.28
CA LEU A 23 1.09 -1.09 -2.24
C LEU A 23 0.64 -0.83 -3.69
N GLY A 24 -0.65 -0.97 -3.97
CA GLY A 24 -1.23 -0.63 -5.29
C GLY A 24 -1.13 0.86 -5.61
N TYR A 25 -1.39 1.74 -4.62
CA TYR A 25 -1.20 3.19 -4.77
C TYR A 25 0.28 3.56 -4.95
N LEU A 26 1.18 2.96 -4.17
CA LEU A 26 2.63 3.16 -4.32
C LEU A 26 3.10 2.71 -5.70
N ALA A 27 2.68 1.53 -6.17
CA ALA A 27 3.04 1.02 -7.48
C ALA A 27 2.56 1.93 -8.61
N ALA A 28 1.30 2.39 -8.55
CA ALA A 28 0.77 3.30 -9.55
C ALA A 28 1.52 4.65 -9.58
N THR A 29 1.88 5.17 -8.40
CA THR A 29 2.66 6.40 -8.27
C THR A 29 4.09 6.22 -8.80
N LEU A 30 4.73 5.09 -8.52
CA LEU A 30 6.04 4.74 -9.08
C LEU A 30 6.02 4.63 -10.62
N ARG A 31 4.94 4.07 -11.20
CA ARG A 31 4.75 4.01 -12.66
C ARG A 31 4.65 5.40 -13.29
N GLN A 32 3.93 6.33 -12.64
CA GLN A 32 3.89 7.73 -13.10
C GLN A 32 5.28 8.39 -13.07
N GLY A 33 6.13 8.00 -12.12
CA GLY A 33 7.54 8.39 -12.05
C GLY A 33 8.47 7.73 -13.07
N GLY A 34 7.97 6.80 -13.89
CA GLY A 34 8.79 6.07 -14.86
C GLY A 34 9.57 4.88 -14.28
N HIS A 35 9.22 4.42 -13.08
CA HIS A 35 9.82 3.23 -12.46
C HIS A 35 9.00 1.96 -12.76
N ASP A 36 9.61 0.80 -12.48
CA ASP A 36 9.09 -0.54 -12.77
C ASP A 36 8.81 -1.30 -11.46
N PRO A 37 7.62 -1.13 -10.86
CA PRO A 37 7.26 -1.79 -9.61
C PRO A 37 6.74 -3.21 -9.84
N PHE A 38 7.14 -4.12 -8.96
CA PHE A 38 6.61 -5.46 -8.80
C PHE A 38 5.98 -5.60 -7.41
N ILE A 39 4.75 -6.11 -7.32
CA ILE A 39 4.11 -6.39 -6.04
C ILE A 39 4.37 -7.84 -5.64
N PHE A 40 4.97 -8.03 -4.47
CA PHE A 40 5.18 -9.33 -3.85
C PHE A 40 4.30 -9.46 -2.62
N ASP A 41 3.40 -10.43 -2.60
CA ASP A 41 2.55 -10.71 -1.44
C ASP A 41 2.82 -12.14 -0.98
N ALA A 42 3.51 -12.29 0.16
CA ALA A 42 3.93 -13.61 0.64
C ALA A 42 2.75 -14.52 0.97
N ALA A 43 1.54 -13.99 1.20
CA ALA A 43 0.34 -14.82 1.37
C ALA A 43 -0.21 -15.38 0.04
N ILE A 44 0.21 -14.81 -1.09
CA ILE A 44 -0.24 -15.16 -2.45
C ILE A 44 0.81 -15.99 -3.20
N GLU A 45 2.08 -15.71 -2.95
CA GLU A 45 3.19 -16.31 -3.65
C GLU A 45 3.53 -17.70 -3.12
N ASP A 46 3.79 -18.62 -4.06
CA ASP A 46 4.16 -20.02 -3.74
C ASP A 46 5.67 -20.17 -3.51
N VAL A 47 6.43 -19.11 -3.74
CA VAL A 47 7.89 -19.04 -3.64
C VAL A 47 8.30 -17.82 -2.81
N PRO A 48 9.44 -17.89 -2.10
CA PRO A 48 9.92 -16.77 -1.31
C PRO A 48 10.40 -15.62 -2.21
N VAL A 49 10.52 -14.40 -1.65
CA VAL A 49 10.90 -13.19 -2.40
C VAL A 49 12.27 -13.33 -3.06
N GLU A 50 13.18 -14.07 -2.44
CA GLU A 50 14.52 -14.39 -2.97
C GLU A 50 14.45 -14.98 -4.37
N TYR A 51 13.47 -15.83 -4.67
CA TYR A 51 13.31 -16.41 -5.99
C TYR A 51 13.18 -15.32 -7.06
N TYR A 52 12.36 -14.30 -6.82
CA TYR A 52 12.17 -13.20 -7.75
C TYR A 52 13.39 -12.30 -7.87
N ILE A 53 14.12 -12.10 -6.77
CA ILE A 53 15.37 -11.34 -6.75
C ILE A 53 16.44 -12.06 -7.59
N GLU A 54 16.67 -13.35 -7.33
CA GLU A 54 17.65 -14.19 -8.03
C GLU A 54 17.34 -14.33 -9.52
N GLN A 55 16.06 -14.50 -9.89
CA GLN A 55 15.65 -14.53 -11.31
C GLN A 55 15.97 -13.21 -12.01
N ALA A 56 15.65 -12.07 -11.37
CA ALA A 56 15.92 -10.76 -11.92
C ALA A 56 17.43 -10.47 -12.07
N GLU A 57 18.26 -10.94 -11.14
CA GLU A 57 19.72 -10.91 -11.25
C GLU A 57 20.24 -11.75 -12.41
N ALA A 58 19.75 -12.99 -12.56
CA ALA A 58 20.13 -13.89 -13.65
C ALA A 58 19.76 -13.33 -15.04
N GLU A 59 18.67 -12.56 -15.12
CA GLU A 59 18.24 -11.84 -16.32
C GLU A 59 19.05 -10.55 -16.60
N GLY A 60 19.97 -10.17 -15.72
CA GLY A 60 20.74 -8.92 -15.83
C GLY A 60 19.88 -7.67 -15.59
N ARG A 61 18.74 -7.81 -14.89
CA ARG A 61 17.80 -6.73 -14.59
C ARG A 61 17.46 -6.73 -13.08
N PRO A 62 18.44 -6.56 -12.18
CA PRO A 62 18.21 -6.68 -10.75
C PRO A 62 17.23 -5.64 -10.21
N TYR A 63 16.60 -5.96 -9.08
CA TYR A 63 15.85 -4.98 -8.29
C TYR A 63 16.82 -4.16 -7.44
N SER A 64 16.60 -2.85 -7.34
CA SER A 64 17.49 -1.96 -6.57
C SER A 64 16.95 -1.66 -5.16
N LEU A 65 15.64 -1.79 -4.97
CA LEU A 65 14.96 -1.41 -3.74
C LEU A 65 13.79 -2.35 -3.45
N ILE A 66 13.58 -2.64 -2.16
CA ILE A 66 12.35 -3.26 -1.65
C ILE A 66 11.66 -2.32 -0.65
N GLY A 67 10.39 -2.03 -0.90
CA GLY A 67 9.50 -1.31 0.01
C GLY A 67 8.55 -2.30 0.69
N ILE A 68 8.58 -2.41 2.01
CA ILE A 68 7.86 -3.45 2.78
C ILE A 68 6.79 -2.77 3.64
N THR A 69 5.54 -3.20 3.52
CA THR A 69 4.44 -2.75 4.40
C THR A 69 4.32 -3.64 5.62
N ALA A 70 4.02 -3.07 6.79
CA ALA A 70 3.77 -3.84 8.00
C ALA A 70 2.66 -3.28 8.89
N THR A 71 1.80 -4.19 9.35
CA THR A 71 0.99 -3.98 10.56
C THR A 71 1.74 -4.53 11.77
N THR A 72 1.34 -4.17 12.99
CA THR A 72 2.06 -4.59 14.21
C THR A 72 2.29 -6.10 14.32
N PRO A 73 1.33 -6.99 13.98
CA PRO A 73 1.59 -8.43 14.03
C PRO A 73 2.63 -8.93 13.02
N LEU A 74 2.94 -8.16 11.97
CA LEU A 74 3.82 -8.54 10.87
C LEU A 74 5.19 -7.86 10.91
N ILE A 75 5.46 -7.05 11.93
CA ILE A 75 6.69 -6.26 11.96
C ILE A 75 7.94 -7.13 12.01
N GLY A 76 7.90 -8.25 12.72
CA GLY A 76 8.99 -9.22 12.75
C GLY A 76 9.27 -9.83 11.38
N ASP A 77 8.23 -10.31 10.68
CA ASP A 77 8.37 -10.85 9.33
C ASP A 77 8.84 -9.79 8.32
N ALA A 78 8.44 -8.52 8.50
CA ALA A 78 8.94 -7.42 7.69
C ALA A 78 10.44 -7.16 7.90
N TRP A 79 10.93 -7.26 9.14
CA TRP A 79 12.36 -7.19 9.43
C TRP A 79 13.15 -8.36 8.84
N ASP A 80 12.61 -9.58 8.93
CA ASP A 80 13.24 -10.75 8.30
C ASP A 80 13.34 -10.58 6.79
N MET A 81 12.27 -10.08 6.14
CA MET A 81 12.26 -9.79 4.72
C MET A 81 13.24 -8.67 4.32
N ALA A 82 13.36 -7.61 5.13
CA ALA A 82 14.37 -6.57 4.90
C ALA A 82 15.79 -7.13 4.99
N LYS A 83 16.05 -7.98 5.99
CA LYS A 83 17.33 -8.65 6.17
C LYS A 83 17.69 -9.56 4.99
N VAL A 84 16.70 -10.26 4.44
CA VAL A 84 16.84 -11.04 3.20
C VAL A 84 17.29 -10.14 2.05
N ALA A 85 16.56 -9.07 1.76
CA ALA A 85 16.85 -8.18 0.64
C ALA A 85 18.22 -7.49 0.78
N LYS A 86 18.63 -7.18 2.01
CA LYS A 86 19.94 -6.59 2.28
C LYS A 86 21.12 -7.51 1.90
N ARG A 87 20.92 -8.84 1.85
CA ARG A 87 21.95 -9.79 1.36
C ARG A 87 22.20 -9.68 -0.15
N TYR A 88 21.27 -9.08 -0.89
CA TYR A 88 21.34 -8.80 -2.32
C TYR A 88 21.69 -7.34 -2.60
N ASP A 89 22.29 -6.65 -1.64
CA ASP A 89 22.67 -5.22 -1.72
C ASP A 89 21.50 -4.28 -2.08
N MET A 90 20.25 -4.71 -1.87
CA MET A 90 19.07 -3.89 -2.11
C MET A 90 18.92 -2.83 -1.01
N ILE A 91 18.40 -1.67 -1.40
CA ILE A 91 17.93 -0.66 -0.45
C ILE A 91 16.61 -1.13 0.17
N THR A 92 16.49 -1.02 1.48
CA THR A 92 15.30 -1.47 2.21
C THR A 92 14.53 -0.29 2.78
N VAL A 93 13.24 -0.25 2.47
CA VAL A 93 12.32 0.79 2.93
C VAL A 93 11.15 0.15 3.63
N LEU A 94 10.80 0.59 4.83
CA LEU A 94 9.64 0.11 5.57
C LEU A 94 8.56 1.19 5.63
N GLY A 95 7.30 0.84 5.36
CA GLY A 95 6.13 1.72 5.56
C GLY A 95 4.90 1.01 6.13
N GLY A 96 3.81 1.75 6.35
CA GLY A 96 2.53 1.20 6.76
C GLY A 96 2.17 1.38 8.24
N PRO A 97 1.05 0.79 8.70
CA PRO A 97 0.43 1.18 9.97
C PRO A 97 1.31 1.07 11.21
N HIS A 98 2.15 0.03 11.31
CA HIS A 98 3.05 -0.08 12.46
C HIS A 98 4.09 1.05 12.47
N LEU A 99 4.69 1.32 11.31
CA LEU A 99 5.73 2.34 11.15
C LEU A 99 5.17 3.76 11.27
N THR A 100 3.87 3.95 11.04
CA THR A 100 3.21 5.20 11.38
C THR A 100 3.19 5.48 12.89
N ILE A 101 3.08 4.43 13.71
CA ILE A 101 3.00 4.53 15.18
C ILE A 101 4.39 4.50 15.82
N MET A 102 5.24 3.57 15.37
CA MET A 102 6.57 3.28 15.93
C MET A 102 7.68 3.41 14.87
N PRO A 103 7.84 4.57 14.19
CA PRO A 103 8.75 4.69 13.04
C PRO A 103 10.24 4.46 13.39
N ARG A 104 10.65 4.74 14.63
CA ARG A 104 12.06 4.66 15.04
C ARG A 104 12.51 3.25 15.39
N GLU A 105 11.60 2.37 15.80
CA GLU A 105 11.94 1.02 16.28
C GLU A 105 12.67 0.22 15.19
N SER A 106 12.18 0.28 13.95
CA SER A 106 12.80 -0.39 12.79
C SER A 106 14.16 0.21 12.40
N LEU A 107 14.55 1.33 13.00
CA LEU A 107 15.86 1.95 12.84
C LEU A 107 16.71 1.83 14.11
N GLU A 108 16.45 0.88 15.00
CA GLU A 108 17.38 0.59 16.10
C GLU A 108 18.61 -0.20 15.61
N PRO A 109 19.75 -0.21 16.36
CA PRO A 109 21.00 -0.81 15.90
C PRO A 109 20.91 -2.29 15.48
N GLN A 110 20.04 -3.08 16.11
CA GLN A 110 19.82 -4.48 15.75
C GLN A 110 19.18 -4.66 14.36
N HIS A 111 18.56 -3.60 13.82
CA HIS A 111 17.93 -3.56 12.51
C HIS A 111 18.77 -2.75 11.50
N TRP A 112 20.10 -2.94 11.54
CA TRP A 112 21.06 -2.25 10.64
C TRP A 112 20.76 -2.42 9.15
N TYR A 113 20.01 -3.47 8.80
CA TYR A 113 19.58 -3.81 7.45
C TYR A 113 18.35 -3.02 6.97
N VAL A 114 17.79 -2.12 7.78
CA VAL A 114 16.73 -1.17 7.38
C VAL A 114 17.36 0.19 7.08
N ASP A 115 17.22 0.66 5.84
CA ASP A 115 17.81 1.94 5.40
C ASP A 115 16.88 3.14 5.66
N TYR A 116 15.60 3.02 5.31
CA TYR A 116 14.62 4.09 5.43
C TYR A 116 13.29 3.60 6.01
N VAL A 117 12.60 4.45 6.76
CA VAL A 117 11.24 4.21 7.25
C VAL A 117 10.34 5.38 6.91
N PHE A 118 9.14 5.11 6.40
CA PHE A 118 8.11 6.13 6.18
C PHE A 118 6.95 6.00 7.17
N LYS A 119 6.58 7.13 7.75
CA LYS A 119 5.37 7.35 8.54
C LYS A 119 4.26 7.89 7.63
N GLY A 120 3.05 7.35 7.80
CA GLY A 120 1.83 7.90 7.22
C GLY A 120 1.71 7.68 5.71
N GLU A 121 1.16 8.67 5.01
CA GLU A 121 1.00 8.66 3.54
C GLU A 121 2.31 9.05 2.89
N ALA A 122 2.79 8.22 1.96
CA ALA A 122 4.16 8.31 1.45
C ALA A 122 4.23 8.23 -0.07
N GLU A 123 3.11 8.25 -0.80
CA GLU A 123 3.11 8.03 -2.25
C GLU A 123 4.09 8.94 -2.99
N TYR A 124 4.05 10.25 -2.71
CA TYR A 124 4.94 11.21 -3.36
C TYR A 124 6.33 11.29 -2.74
N THR A 125 6.48 11.18 -1.42
CA THR A 125 7.79 11.25 -0.76
C THR A 125 8.61 9.98 -0.99
N PHE A 126 7.96 8.82 -1.08
CA PHE A 126 8.60 7.58 -1.51
C PHE A 126 9.00 7.63 -2.99
N LEU A 127 8.16 8.22 -3.86
CA LEU A 127 8.54 8.47 -5.26
C LEU A 127 9.75 9.41 -5.35
N GLU A 128 9.82 10.46 -4.52
CA GLU A 128 10.97 11.36 -4.46
C GLU A 128 12.25 10.64 -4.01
N LEU A 129 12.16 9.76 -3.01
CA LEU A 129 13.28 8.90 -2.59
C LEU A 129 13.76 8.04 -3.75
N VAL A 130 12.85 7.33 -4.43
CA VAL A 130 13.19 6.45 -5.55
C VAL A 130 13.83 7.22 -6.71
N ASN A 131 13.28 8.38 -7.07
CA ASN A 131 13.87 9.27 -8.09
C ASN A 131 15.27 9.74 -7.71
N THR A 132 15.50 10.04 -6.43
CA THR A 132 16.79 10.52 -5.93
C THR A 132 17.84 9.44 -5.97
N ILE A 133 17.49 8.21 -5.57
CA ILE A 133 18.34 7.03 -5.66
C ILE A 133 18.68 6.71 -7.12
N GLU A 134 17.68 6.66 -8.01
CA GLU A 134 17.92 6.36 -9.43
C GLU A 134 18.82 7.40 -10.11
N ALA A 135 18.70 8.67 -9.71
CA ALA A 135 19.56 9.74 -10.20
C ALA A 135 20.98 9.74 -9.59
N GLY A 136 21.29 8.83 -8.66
CA GLY A 136 22.58 8.78 -7.97
C GLY A 136 22.85 10.00 -7.09
N ARG A 137 21.81 10.70 -6.63
CA ARG A 137 21.93 11.88 -5.77
C ARG A 137 21.99 11.46 -4.30
N PRO A 138 22.66 12.25 -3.43
CA PRO A 138 22.57 12.06 -1.99
C PRO A 138 21.11 12.14 -1.52
N VAL A 139 20.70 11.19 -0.67
CA VAL A 139 19.37 11.19 -0.08
C VAL A 139 19.37 12.14 1.12
N GLU A 140 18.52 13.17 1.05
CA GLU A 140 18.23 14.09 2.16
C GLU A 140 17.01 13.61 2.95
N LEU A 141 16.81 14.18 4.15
CA LEU A 141 15.66 13.87 4.98
C LEU A 141 14.38 14.42 4.34
N LEU A 142 13.48 13.53 3.91
CA LEU A 142 12.18 13.86 3.33
C LEU A 142 11.07 13.91 4.39
N PRO A 143 9.97 14.65 4.16
CA PRO A 143 8.81 14.64 5.04
C PRO A 143 8.28 13.22 5.30
N GLY A 144 8.11 12.88 6.58
CA GLY A 144 7.60 11.59 7.04
C GLY A 144 8.64 10.48 7.00
N MET A 145 9.88 10.79 6.60
CA MET A 145 10.98 9.83 6.51
C MET A 145 11.79 9.81 7.81
N HIS A 146 12.28 8.62 8.12
CA HIS A 146 13.23 8.37 9.18
C HIS A 146 14.40 7.57 8.59
N MET A 147 15.63 7.90 9.00
CA MET A 147 16.84 7.26 8.49
C MET A 147 17.98 7.35 9.51
N ARG A 148 19.07 6.61 9.26
CA ARG A 148 20.31 6.76 10.03
C ARG A 148 21.16 7.87 9.43
N GLY A 149 21.66 8.76 10.29
CA GLY A 149 22.65 9.76 9.95
C GLY A 149 24.05 9.17 9.77
N PRO A 150 25.00 9.98 9.29
CA PRO A 150 26.39 9.55 9.09
C PRO A 150 27.10 9.05 10.36
N ASP A 151 26.67 9.51 11.53
CA ASP A 151 27.15 9.13 12.86
C ASP A 151 26.41 7.92 13.45
N GLY A 152 25.43 7.37 12.73
CA GLY A 152 24.57 6.27 13.18
C GLY A 152 23.36 6.71 13.99
N GLU A 153 23.20 7.99 14.29
CA GLU A 153 22.03 8.52 15.00
C GLU A 153 20.77 8.48 14.12
N ILE A 154 19.62 8.26 14.74
CA ILE A 154 18.35 8.24 13.99
C ILE A 154 17.89 9.68 13.76
N ILE A 155 17.90 10.09 12.48
CA ILE A 155 17.36 11.35 11.99
C ILE A 155 15.90 11.11 11.59
N SER A 156 15.00 12.03 11.92
CA SER A 156 13.56 11.83 11.77
C SER A 156 12.87 13.12 11.37
N ASP A 157 12.04 13.06 10.33
CA ASP A 157 11.03 14.06 10.05
C ASP A 157 9.65 13.47 10.34
N TYR A 158 8.99 14.02 11.36
CA TYR A 158 7.65 13.60 11.76
C TYR A 158 6.54 14.30 10.97
N SER A 159 6.88 15.27 10.13
CA SER A 159 5.94 15.90 9.21
C SER A 159 5.58 14.90 8.12
N SER A 160 4.51 14.14 8.32
CA SER A 160 3.90 13.28 7.30
C SER A 160 2.73 14.05 6.69
N PRO A 161 2.96 14.98 5.75
CA PRO A 161 1.88 15.77 5.17
C PRO A 161 0.87 14.84 4.52
N MET A 162 -0.39 15.04 4.89
CA MET A 162 -1.50 14.31 4.29
C MET A 162 -1.76 14.82 2.88
N ILE A 163 -2.05 13.92 1.94
CA ILE A 163 -2.38 14.30 0.57
C ILE A 163 -3.78 14.95 0.56
N GLU A 164 -3.85 16.26 0.40
CA GLU A 164 -5.11 17.01 0.51
C GLU A 164 -6.11 16.63 -0.59
N ASP A 165 -5.66 16.64 -1.84
CA ASP A 165 -6.44 16.25 -3.00
C ASP A 165 -6.19 14.78 -3.35
N LEU A 166 -7.10 13.90 -2.92
CA LEU A 166 -7.01 12.47 -3.22
C LEU A 166 -7.26 12.14 -4.69
N ASP A 167 -7.85 13.04 -5.48
CA ASP A 167 -8.06 12.82 -6.91
C ASP A 167 -6.75 12.96 -7.72
N SER A 168 -5.74 13.61 -7.13
CA SER A 168 -4.40 13.73 -7.72
C SER A 168 -3.62 12.41 -7.75
N LEU A 169 -4.02 11.45 -6.91
CA LEU A 169 -3.42 10.11 -6.88
C LEU A 169 -3.90 9.30 -8.10
N PRO A 170 -3.01 8.52 -8.73
CA PRO A 170 -3.45 7.53 -9.70
C PRO A 170 -4.33 6.46 -9.05
N PHE A 171 -5.17 5.81 -9.85
CA PHE A 171 -5.83 4.60 -9.40
C PHE A 171 -4.79 3.53 -9.02
N PRO A 172 -5.05 2.70 -7.99
CA PRO A 172 -4.15 1.63 -7.60
C PRO A 172 -3.85 0.73 -8.80
N ALA A 173 -2.61 0.24 -8.88
CA ALA A 173 -2.17 -0.68 -9.93
C ALA A 173 -2.76 -2.08 -9.72
N HIS A 174 -4.07 -2.20 -9.85
CA HIS A 174 -4.82 -3.45 -9.65
C HIS A 174 -4.36 -4.58 -10.57
N ASP A 175 -3.80 -4.22 -11.73
CA ASP A 175 -3.23 -5.14 -12.72
C ASP A 175 -1.96 -5.86 -12.24
N LEU A 176 -1.29 -5.36 -11.19
CA LEU A 176 -0.10 -6.01 -10.61
C LEU A 176 -0.44 -7.08 -9.58
N PHE A 177 -1.69 -7.15 -9.12
CA PHE A 177 -2.13 -8.17 -8.17
C PHE A 177 -2.61 -9.42 -8.90
N LYS A 178 -2.30 -10.60 -8.35
CA LYS A 178 -2.86 -11.89 -8.77
C LYS A 178 -4.27 -12.06 -8.20
N ILE A 179 -5.21 -11.25 -8.69
CA ILE A 179 -6.57 -11.08 -8.12
C ILE A 179 -7.29 -12.40 -7.88
N ASP A 180 -7.08 -13.39 -8.75
CA ASP A 180 -7.64 -14.74 -8.68
C ASP A 180 -7.17 -15.56 -7.45
N LYS A 181 -6.11 -15.14 -6.77
CA LYS A 181 -5.59 -15.78 -5.55
C LYS A 181 -6.04 -15.11 -4.24
N TYR A 182 -6.68 -13.94 -4.31
CA TYR A 182 -7.17 -13.23 -3.13
C TYR A 182 -8.55 -13.75 -2.69
N THR A 183 -8.81 -13.74 -1.38
CA THR A 183 -10.09 -14.20 -0.79
C THR A 183 -11.20 -13.18 -0.99
N ASN A 184 -12.46 -13.63 -0.93
CA ASN A 184 -13.61 -12.73 -1.04
C ASN A 184 -13.71 -11.84 0.19
N LEU A 185 -14.25 -10.63 -0.02
CA LEU A 185 -14.32 -9.60 1.01
C LEU A 185 -15.40 -9.93 2.03
N GLN A 186 -16.53 -10.51 1.59
CA GLN A 186 -17.56 -11.01 2.49
C GLN A 186 -17.18 -12.36 3.12
N PRO A 187 -17.15 -12.44 4.47
CA PRO A 187 -16.74 -13.68 5.11
C PRO A 187 -17.61 -14.89 4.87
N LEU A 188 -18.89 -14.65 4.62
CA LEU A 188 -19.88 -15.70 4.40
C LEU A 188 -19.88 -16.23 2.97
N THR A 189 -19.21 -15.55 2.04
CA THR A 189 -19.14 -15.94 0.63
C THR A 189 -17.72 -16.29 0.17
N ASP A 190 -16.76 -16.24 1.09
CA ASP A 190 -15.37 -16.61 0.83
C ASP A 190 -15.23 -18.06 0.39
N GLY A 191 -14.56 -18.28 -0.74
CA GLY A 191 -14.40 -19.59 -1.37
C GLY A 191 -15.67 -20.18 -2.02
N LEU A 192 -16.82 -19.50 -2.00
CA LEU A 192 -18.05 -19.99 -2.65
C LEU A 192 -18.04 -19.81 -4.17
N ASP A 193 -17.40 -18.75 -4.65
CA ASP A 193 -17.20 -18.50 -6.08
C ASP A 193 -15.70 -18.66 -6.40
N PRO A 194 -15.30 -19.75 -7.08
CA PRO A 194 -13.91 -19.98 -7.46
C PRO A 194 -13.41 -19.02 -8.56
N HIS A 195 -14.31 -18.21 -9.12
CA HIS A 195 -14.02 -17.19 -10.13
C HIS A 195 -14.21 -15.77 -9.58
N ALA A 196 -14.33 -15.63 -8.26
CA ALA A 196 -14.49 -14.32 -7.66
C ALA A 196 -13.27 -13.44 -7.92
N ARG A 197 -13.54 -12.17 -8.20
CA ARG A 197 -12.57 -11.13 -8.46
C ARG A 197 -12.90 -9.95 -7.57
N SER A 198 -12.42 -10.05 -6.33
CA SER A 198 -12.68 -9.07 -5.29
C SER A 198 -11.63 -7.97 -5.32
N PHE A 199 -12.07 -6.75 -5.58
CA PHE A 199 -11.22 -5.56 -5.59
C PHE A 199 -11.54 -4.67 -4.40
N THR A 200 -10.55 -3.98 -3.84
CA THR A 200 -10.78 -2.97 -2.82
C THR A 200 -10.52 -1.58 -3.36
N ILE A 201 -11.30 -0.61 -2.91
CA ILE A 201 -11.12 0.81 -3.21
C ILE A 201 -11.12 1.64 -1.93
N LEU A 202 -10.61 2.86 -2.04
CA LEU A 202 -10.79 3.91 -1.04
C LEU A 202 -11.57 5.06 -1.66
N THR A 203 -12.75 5.38 -1.15
CA THR A 203 -13.49 6.58 -1.55
C THR A 203 -13.06 7.80 -0.72
N SER A 204 -12.45 7.58 0.43
CA SER A 204 -11.96 8.60 1.35
C SER A 204 -10.82 8.07 2.23
N ARG A 205 -10.03 8.97 2.80
CA ARG A 205 -8.98 8.66 3.78
C ARG A 205 -9.21 9.44 5.07
N GLY A 206 -8.97 8.76 6.19
CA GLY A 206 -9.04 9.33 7.53
C GLY A 206 -10.44 9.35 8.14
N CYS A 207 -10.48 9.56 9.45
CA CYS A 207 -11.69 9.73 10.24
C CYS A 207 -11.48 10.82 11.29
N PRO A 208 -12.39 11.81 11.42
CA PRO A 208 -12.18 12.93 12.34
C PRO A 208 -12.54 12.57 13.79
N TYR A 209 -13.04 11.36 14.04
CA TYR A 209 -13.41 10.90 15.37
C TYR A 209 -12.19 10.42 16.17
N LYS A 210 -12.25 10.62 17.49
CA LYS A 210 -11.16 10.28 18.43
C LYS A 210 -11.60 9.16 19.38
N CYS A 211 -12.10 8.06 18.82
CA CYS A 211 -12.56 6.90 19.58
C CYS A 211 -11.40 6.31 20.40
N THR A 212 -11.59 6.15 21.70
CA THR A 212 -10.54 5.72 22.65
C THR A 212 -9.99 4.31 22.41
N PHE A 213 -10.72 3.48 21.65
CA PHE A 213 -10.33 2.12 21.30
C PHE A 213 -9.71 1.98 19.91
N CYS A 214 -9.72 3.04 19.09
CA CYS A 214 -9.43 2.93 17.67
C CYS A 214 -7.93 3.16 17.37
N SER A 215 -7.33 2.25 16.62
CA SER A 215 -5.96 2.40 16.10
C SER A 215 -5.90 3.14 14.76
N LYS A 216 -7.04 3.48 14.15
CA LYS A 216 -7.10 4.16 12.84
C LYS A 216 -6.59 5.61 12.77
N PRO A 217 -6.27 6.35 13.85
CA PRO A 217 -5.54 7.62 13.71
C PRO A 217 -4.21 7.54 12.92
N VAL A 218 -3.74 6.32 12.58
CA VAL A 218 -2.65 6.12 11.59
C VAL A 218 -2.93 6.75 10.22
N THR A 219 -4.19 6.95 9.82
CA THR A 219 -4.58 7.65 8.57
C THR A 219 -4.89 9.13 8.81
N GLY A 220 -4.60 9.64 10.01
CA GLY A 220 -4.85 11.03 10.43
C GLY A 220 -6.12 11.21 11.26
N ASP A 221 -6.34 12.44 11.73
CA ASP A 221 -7.57 12.88 12.43
C ASP A 221 -8.43 13.82 11.57
N THR A 222 -8.27 13.73 10.25
CA THR A 222 -9.05 14.47 9.25
C THR A 222 -9.89 13.52 8.39
N TRP A 223 -10.76 14.07 7.55
CA TRP A 223 -11.45 13.31 6.51
C TRP A 223 -11.24 13.99 5.17
N ARG A 224 -10.72 13.26 4.20
CA ARG A 224 -10.51 13.70 2.83
C ARG A 224 -11.21 12.72 1.91
N GLY A 225 -12.12 13.19 1.08
CA GLY A 225 -12.90 12.36 0.17
C GLY A 225 -12.51 12.63 -1.27
N ARG A 226 -12.42 11.58 -2.08
CA ARG A 226 -12.33 11.70 -3.54
C ARG A 226 -13.62 12.28 -4.11
N SER A 227 -13.56 12.93 -5.27
CA SER A 227 -14.77 13.34 -5.98
C SER A 227 -15.62 12.12 -6.37
N VAL A 228 -16.92 12.34 -6.56
CA VAL A 228 -17.83 11.26 -6.99
C VAL A 228 -17.42 10.78 -8.38
N GLU A 229 -17.04 11.69 -9.26
CA GLU A 229 -16.57 11.42 -10.61
C GLU A 229 -15.34 10.51 -10.61
N ASN A 230 -14.36 10.79 -9.75
CA ASN A 230 -13.14 10.03 -9.63
C ASN A 230 -13.40 8.60 -9.10
N VAL A 231 -14.25 8.45 -8.08
CA VAL A 231 -14.64 7.14 -7.54
C VAL A 231 -15.43 6.32 -8.57
N VAL A 232 -16.38 6.93 -9.27
CA VAL A 232 -17.19 6.25 -10.29
C VAL A 232 -16.32 5.82 -11.47
N ALA A 233 -15.31 6.61 -11.86
CA ALA A 233 -14.38 6.21 -12.91
C ALA A 233 -13.57 4.95 -12.54
N GLU A 234 -13.03 4.87 -11.33
CA GLU A 234 -12.34 3.65 -10.86
C GLU A 234 -13.31 2.48 -10.78
N TRP A 235 -14.49 2.68 -10.18
CA TRP A 235 -15.51 1.64 -10.07
C TRP A 235 -15.92 1.09 -11.44
N ARG A 236 -16.12 1.97 -12.42
CA ARG A 236 -16.42 1.58 -13.80
C ARG A 236 -15.31 0.75 -14.40
N TRP A 237 -14.06 1.17 -14.23
CA TRP A 237 -12.89 0.44 -14.72
C TRP A 237 -12.80 -0.96 -14.11
N LEU A 238 -12.97 -1.08 -12.79
CA LEU A 238 -12.97 -2.37 -12.09
C LEU A 238 -14.07 -3.30 -12.61
N VAL A 239 -15.29 -2.79 -12.75
CA VAL A 239 -16.45 -3.60 -13.18
C VAL A 239 -16.39 -3.96 -14.67
N LYS A 240 -16.10 -2.99 -15.54
CA LYS A 240 -16.22 -3.15 -17.00
C LYS A 240 -14.96 -3.73 -17.64
N ASP A 241 -13.78 -3.32 -17.17
CA ASP A 241 -12.52 -3.69 -17.80
C ASP A 241 -11.80 -4.81 -17.05
N LEU A 242 -11.83 -4.80 -15.70
CA LEU A 242 -11.18 -5.84 -14.89
C LEU A 242 -12.14 -6.96 -14.43
N GLY A 243 -13.43 -6.86 -14.75
CA GLY A 243 -14.43 -7.90 -14.45
C GLY A 243 -14.61 -8.16 -12.96
N ALA A 244 -14.64 -7.12 -12.14
CA ALA A 244 -14.91 -7.23 -10.70
C ALA A 244 -16.24 -7.95 -10.44
N THR A 245 -16.23 -8.92 -9.53
CA THR A 245 -17.44 -9.60 -9.04
C THR A 245 -17.82 -9.16 -7.63
N GLU A 246 -16.92 -8.45 -6.94
CA GLU A 246 -17.14 -7.84 -5.64
C GLU A 246 -16.23 -6.62 -5.48
N ILE A 247 -16.71 -5.57 -4.81
CA ILE A 247 -15.93 -4.38 -4.47
C ILE A 247 -15.97 -4.11 -2.96
N GLY A 248 -14.83 -3.87 -2.34
CA GLY A 248 -14.72 -3.54 -0.92
C GLY A 248 -14.32 -2.09 -0.72
N VAL A 249 -15.17 -1.31 -0.07
CA VAL A 249 -14.87 0.06 0.35
C VAL A 249 -14.13 0.01 1.68
N THR A 250 -12.83 0.31 1.64
CA THR A 250 -11.93 0.15 2.80
C THR A 250 -11.71 1.44 3.60
N ASP A 251 -12.57 2.43 3.38
CA ASP A 251 -12.57 3.71 4.09
C ASP A 251 -12.74 3.52 5.60
N ASP A 252 -12.12 4.39 6.39
CA ASP A 252 -12.41 4.44 7.83
C ASP A 252 -13.85 4.92 8.09
N ILE A 253 -14.38 5.81 7.24
CA ILE A 253 -15.76 6.29 7.27
C ILE A 253 -16.21 6.89 5.93
N TRP A 254 -16.71 6.06 5.01
CA TRP A 254 -17.10 6.50 3.66
C TRP A 254 -18.33 7.44 3.65
N ASN A 255 -19.22 7.30 4.64
CA ASN A 255 -20.53 7.96 4.68
C ASN A 255 -20.58 9.24 5.56
N LEU A 256 -19.42 9.75 6.02
CA LEU A 256 -19.36 10.93 6.88
C LEU A 256 -20.11 12.14 6.28
N LYS A 257 -19.90 12.40 4.98
CA LYS A 257 -20.63 13.42 4.21
C LYS A 257 -21.81 12.80 3.48
N LEU A 258 -22.95 12.65 4.16
CA LEU A 258 -24.16 12.03 3.61
C LEU A 258 -24.63 12.55 2.23
N PRO A 259 -24.58 13.87 1.93
CA PRO A 259 -24.94 14.34 0.59
C PRO A 259 -24.04 13.75 -0.51
N ARG A 260 -22.72 13.69 -0.29
CA ARG A 260 -21.76 13.07 -1.21
C ARG A 260 -22.02 11.57 -1.34
N ALA A 261 -22.23 10.87 -0.21
CA ALA A 261 -22.50 9.43 -0.23
C ALA A 261 -23.76 9.09 -1.05
N LYS A 262 -24.85 9.86 -0.87
CA LYS A 262 -26.06 9.70 -1.68
C LYS A 262 -25.82 9.99 -3.16
N GLU A 263 -25.01 10.99 -3.46
CA GLU A 263 -24.66 11.33 -4.84
C GLU A 263 -23.87 10.21 -5.52
N LEU A 264 -22.87 9.64 -4.84
CA LEU A 264 -22.15 8.47 -5.33
C LEU A 264 -23.11 7.31 -5.65
N MET A 265 -24.04 7.00 -4.75
CA MET A 265 -25.03 5.93 -4.98
C MET A 265 -25.92 6.21 -6.20
N ARG A 266 -26.40 7.45 -6.38
CA ARG A 266 -27.19 7.82 -7.57
C ARG A 266 -26.39 7.63 -8.85
N ARG A 267 -25.16 8.13 -8.87
CA ARG A 267 -24.26 8.00 -10.02
C ARG A 267 -23.96 6.56 -10.39
N LEU A 268 -23.75 5.68 -9.40
CA LEU A 268 -23.57 4.24 -9.66
C LEU A 268 -24.84 3.60 -10.26
N ILE A 269 -26.04 4.02 -9.84
CA ILE A 269 -27.31 3.52 -10.42
C ILE A 269 -27.52 4.06 -11.85
N GLU A 270 -27.31 5.35 -12.06
CA GLU A 270 -27.47 6.01 -13.36
C GLU A 270 -26.55 5.40 -14.42
N GLU A 271 -25.34 4.98 -14.03
CA GLU A 271 -24.37 4.35 -14.91
C GLU A 271 -24.50 2.80 -14.98
N GLY A 272 -25.46 2.21 -14.29
CA GLY A 272 -25.68 0.75 -14.28
C GLY A 272 -24.51 -0.04 -13.65
N LEU A 273 -23.81 0.57 -12.69
CA LEU A 273 -22.69 -0.01 -11.92
C LEU A 273 -23.13 -0.62 -10.59
N ASN A 274 -24.44 -0.66 -10.31
CA ASN A 274 -25.05 -1.21 -9.10
C ASN A 274 -25.37 -2.72 -9.18
N THR A 275 -24.70 -3.44 -10.09
CA THR A 275 -24.90 -4.90 -10.31
C THR A 275 -23.87 -5.76 -9.60
N VAL A 276 -22.71 -5.17 -9.28
CA VAL A 276 -21.65 -5.83 -8.51
C VAL A 276 -21.89 -5.57 -7.02
N PRO A 277 -21.96 -6.60 -6.17
CA PRO A 277 -22.10 -6.42 -4.74
C PRO A 277 -20.87 -5.69 -4.19
N TRP A 278 -21.09 -4.87 -3.16
CA TRP A 278 -20.02 -4.21 -2.46
C TRP A 278 -20.24 -4.19 -0.94
N VAL A 279 -19.13 -4.11 -0.21
CA VAL A 279 -19.06 -4.07 1.26
C VAL A 279 -18.42 -2.77 1.72
#